data_AF-A0A7X4DZ84-F1
#
_entry.id   AF-A0A7X4DZ84-F1
#
_cell.length_a   1.000
_cell.length_b   1.000
_cell.length_c   1.000
_cell.angle_alpha   90.00
_cell.angle_beta   90.00
_cell.angle_gamma   90.00
#
_symmetry.space_group_name_H-M   'P 1'
#
loop_
_entity.id
_entity.type
_entity.pdbx_description
1 polymer ?
#
loop_
_entity_poly.entity_id
_entity_poly.type
_entity_poly.pdbx_seq_one_letter_code
_entity_poly.pdbx_strand_id
1 'polypeptide(L)'
;MPPDFDVVGRLIRFNRLDVGDLRLLTVGFRITDQPGEKWTARFNQFKYGENAAVEAAARTFCGAFEGFRYGEDLRIAVVSAISSGHTTLDPRTPAARLGRALAQSRGWEWLPGLLSKTAHPSLSSMGSAANRDSTVDGVYSAAAISGEPGVVLVVDDFCTRGATLADIARAIRASNPDWRVRAASLAKTERADYWQGTLTNAHIPAVLDSAWRGVGRST
;
A
#
# COMPACT_ATOMS: atom_id res chain seq x y z
N MET A 1 -22.78 12.27 -0.57
CA MET A 1 -22.22 11.59 0.62
C MET A 1 -20.88 12.24 0.90
N PRO A 2 -20.57 12.69 2.13
CA PRO A 2 -19.26 13.24 2.44
C PRO A 2 -18.17 12.19 2.12
N PRO A 3 -16.95 12.62 1.78
CA PRO A 3 -15.90 11.69 1.43
C PRO A 3 -15.58 10.80 2.62
N ASP A 4 -15.64 9.48 2.41
CA ASP A 4 -15.46 8.47 3.47
C ASP A 4 -13.97 8.20 3.73
N PHE A 5 -13.26 9.24 4.19
CA PHE A 5 -11.86 9.14 4.57
C PHE A 5 -11.49 10.10 5.69
N ASP A 6 -10.48 9.72 6.47
CA ASP A 6 -9.90 10.52 7.55
C ASP A 6 -8.40 10.73 7.32
N VAL A 7 -7.86 11.89 7.70
CA VAL A 7 -6.42 12.12 7.70
C VAL A 7 -5.83 11.65 9.03
N VAL A 8 -4.90 10.70 8.98
CA VAL A 8 -4.19 10.14 10.13
C VAL A 8 -2.72 10.51 10.02
N GLY A 9 -2.33 11.58 10.71
CA GLY A 9 -1.00 12.16 10.58
C GLY A 9 -0.76 12.70 9.17
N ARG A 10 0.09 12.01 8.39
CA ARG A 10 0.42 12.37 6.99
C ARG A 10 -0.21 11.43 5.96
N LEU A 11 -1.11 10.54 6.41
CA LEU A 11 -1.76 9.50 5.61
C LEU A 11 -3.27 9.72 5.55
N ILE A 12 -3.92 9.12 4.57
CA ILE A 12 -5.38 9.02 4.44
C ILE A 12 -5.81 7.60 4.82
N ARG A 13 -6.85 7.48 5.65
CA ARG A 13 -7.57 6.23 5.90
C ARG A 13 -8.89 6.23 5.14
N PHE A 14 -9.25 5.14 4.46
CA PHE A 14 -10.51 5.00 3.74
C PHE A 14 -11.44 4.02 4.45
N ASN A 15 -12.49 4.49 5.14
CA ASN A 15 -13.31 3.60 5.97
C ASN A 15 -14.06 2.55 5.12
N ARG A 16 -14.53 2.91 3.92
CA ARG A 16 -15.16 1.96 2.97
C ARG A 16 -14.27 0.81 2.50
N LEU A 17 -12.96 0.91 2.69
CA LEU A 17 -11.99 -0.13 2.31
C LEU A 17 -11.53 -0.95 3.52
N ASP A 18 -12.00 -0.60 4.72
CA ASP A 18 -11.72 -1.35 5.92
C ASP A 18 -12.56 -2.65 5.91
N VAL A 19 -11.90 -3.79 6.07
CA VAL A 19 -12.53 -5.12 6.10
C VAL A 19 -12.16 -5.83 7.39
N GLY A 20 -13.15 -6.01 8.28
CA GLY A 20 -12.92 -6.51 9.64
C GLY A 20 -12.04 -5.54 10.42
N ASP A 21 -10.86 -5.98 10.85
CA ASP A 21 -9.84 -5.13 11.49
C ASP A 21 -8.80 -4.55 10.50
N LEU A 22 -8.88 -4.88 9.21
CA LEU A 22 -7.99 -4.33 8.19
C LEU A 22 -8.25 -2.82 8.08
N ARG A 23 -7.18 -2.04 8.20
CA ARG A 23 -7.20 -0.59 8.00
C ARG A 23 -6.22 -0.22 6.90
N LEU A 24 -6.70 0.44 5.85
CA LEU A 24 -5.86 0.89 4.74
C LEU A 24 -5.46 2.36 4.93
N LEU A 25 -4.16 2.61 4.92
CA LEU A 25 -3.57 3.94 4.89
C LEU A 25 -2.93 4.23 3.53
N THR A 26 -3.10 5.44 3.00
CA THR A 26 -2.39 5.86 1.77
C THR A 26 -1.76 7.24 1.90
N VAL A 27 -0.76 7.54 1.08
CA VAL A 27 -0.20 8.91 1.06
C VAL A 27 -1.15 9.87 0.34
N GLY A 28 -1.73 9.42 -0.78
CA GLY A 28 -2.56 10.26 -1.64
C GLY A 28 -3.49 9.50 -2.55
N PHE A 29 -3.98 10.23 -3.55
CA PHE A 29 -4.78 9.75 -4.66
C PHE A 29 -3.96 9.72 -5.95
N ARG A 30 -4.13 8.65 -6.74
CA ARG A 30 -3.72 8.60 -8.14
C ARG A 30 -4.98 8.82 -8.99
N ILE A 31 -5.15 10.03 -9.51
CA ILE A 31 -6.37 10.50 -10.19
C ILE A 31 -6.25 10.21 -11.68
N THR A 32 -6.76 9.06 -12.15
CA THR A 32 -6.38 8.53 -13.47
C THR A 32 -6.88 9.33 -14.67
N ASP A 33 -7.92 10.14 -14.49
CA ASP A 33 -8.47 11.07 -15.47
C ASP A 33 -7.86 12.49 -15.38
N GLN A 34 -6.90 12.70 -14.48
CA GLN A 34 -6.13 13.94 -14.36
C GLN A 34 -4.62 13.67 -14.33
N PRO A 35 -4.03 13.13 -15.42
CA PRO A 35 -2.63 12.70 -15.43
C PRO A 35 -1.62 13.84 -15.20
N GLY A 36 -2.01 15.09 -15.42
CA GLY A 36 -1.18 16.28 -15.18
C GLY A 36 -1.20 16.78 -13.73
N GLU A 37 -2.05 16.25 -12.85
CA GLU A 37 -2.01 16.59 -11.43
C GLU A 37 -0.65 16.14 -10.84
N LYS A 38 -0.01 17.05 -10.08
CA LYS A 38 1.39 16.90 -9.63
C LYS A 38 1.68 15.53 -8.99
N TRP A 39 0.86 15.10 -8.05
CA TRP A 39 1.07 13.83 -7.34
C TRP A 39 0.68 12.63 -8.20
N THR A 40 -0.34 12.74 -9.02
CA THR A 40 -0.72 11.72 -9.99
C THR A 40 0.40 11.47 -11.00
N ALA A 41 1.05 12.52 -11.52
CA ALA A 41 2.20 12.39 -12.42
C ALA A 41 3.36 11.62 -11.74
N ARG A 42 3.66 11.96 -10.49
CA ARG A 42 4.66 11.27 -9.64
C ARG A 42 4.33 9.79 -9.44
N PHE A 43 3.09 9.49 -9.09
CA PHE A 43 2.61 8.12 -8.93
C PHE A 43 2.65 7.33 -10.24
N ASN A 44 2.41 7.98 -11.38
CA ASN A 44 2.55 7.34 -12.69
C ASN A 44 4.02 7.00 -13.01
N GLN A 45 4.98 7.92 -12.77
CA GLN A 45 6.41 7.64 -12.93
C GLN A 45 6.86 6.45 -12.08
N PHE A 46 6.39 6.38 -10.82
CA PHE A 46 6.59 5.21 -9.95
C PHE A 46 6.01 3.94 -10.59
N LYS A 47 4.77 4.00 -11.07
CA LYS A 47 4.07 2.88 -11.70
C LYS A 47 4.79 2.34 -12.93
N TYR A 48 5.45 3.22 -13.69
CA TYR A 48 6.25 2.84 -14.85
C TYR A 48 7.65 2.33 -14.49
N GLY A 49 7.99 2.26 -13.20
CA GLY A 49 9.25 1.70 -12.73
C GLY A 49 10.45 2.62 -12.94
N GLU A 50 10.24 3.92 -13.13
CA GLU A 50 11.34 4.88 -13.23
C GLU A 50 12.17 4.88 -11.93
N ASN A 51 13.44 4.49 -12.01
CA ASN A 51 14.26 4.25 -10.82
C ASN A 51 14.28 5.43 -9.83
N ALA A 52 14.42 6.65 -10.34
CA ALA A 52 14.40 7.87 -9.53
C ALA A 52 13.04 8.08 -8.83
N ALA A 53 11.93 7.77 -9.51
CA ALA A 53 10.59 7.86 -8.94
C ALA A 53 10.33 6.76 -7.89
N VAL A 54 10.88 5.55 -8.08
CA VAL A 54 10.80 4.48 -7.07
C VAL A 54 11.54 4.86 -5.79
N GLU A 55 12.72 5.45 -5.91
CA GLU A 55 13.48 5.96 -4.74
C GLU A 55 12.79 7.15 -4.07
N ALA A 56 12.26 8.09 -4.86
CA ALA A 56 11.49 9.22 -4.36
C ALA A 56 10.25 8.76 -3.60
N ALA A 57 9.49 7.82 -4.17
CA ALA A 57 8.33 7.23 -3.53
C ALA A 57 8.70 6.52 -2.23
N ALA A 58 9.80 5.75 -2.18
CA ALA A 58 10.26 5.11 -0.96
C ALA A 58 10.57 6.12 0.15
N ARG A 59 11.28 7.22 -0.17
CA ARG A 59 11.53 8.30 0.79
C ARG A 59 10.24 8.96 1.27
N THR A 60 9.35 9.32 0.35
CA THR A 60 8.05 9.91 0.68
C THR A 60 7.20 8.97 1.53
N PHE A 61 7.20 7.67 1.23
CA PHE A 61 6.45 6.68 1.97
C PHE A 61 6.98 6.50 3.39
N CYS A 62 8.30 6.42 3.57
CA CYS A 62 8.93 6.41 4.90
C CYS A 62 8.60 7.69 5.67
N GLY A 63 8.68 8.86 5.01
CA GLY A 63 8.31 10.14 5.60
C GLY A 63 6.82 10.21 6.00
N ALA A 64 5.92 9.55 5.26
CA ALA A 64 4.50 9.52 5.62
C ALA A 64 4.23 8.74 6.92
N PHE A 65 5.09 7.77 7.25
CA PHE A 65 5.05 6.96 8.47
C PHE A 65 5.92 7.51 9.61
N GLU A 66 6.58 8.65 9.42
CA GLU A 66 7.35 9.30 10.48
C GLU A 66 6.42 9.67 11.65
N GLY A 67 6.80 9.26 12.87
CA GLY A 67 5.99 9.45 14.07
C GLY A 67 4.78 8.50 14.20
N PHE A 68 4.48 7.69 13.18
CA PHE A 68 3.38 6.74 13.24
C PHE A 68 3.68 5.59 14.22
N ARG A 69 2.70 5.25 15.06
CA ARG A 69 2.74 4.16 16.05
C ARG A 69 1.46 3.33 15.97
N TYR A 70 1.60 2.00 15.94
CA TYR A 70 0.45 1.08 16.03
C TYR A 70 0.07 0.70 17.48
N GLY A 71 0.90 1.11 18.44
CA GLY A 71 0.84 0.81 19.87
C GLY A 71 2.24 0.93 20.46
N GLU A 72 2.34 0.96 21.79
CA GLU A 72 3.61 0.84 22.49
C GLU A 72 4.10 -0.62 22.40
N ASP A 73 5.38 -0.80 22.11
CA ASP A 73 6.10 -2.09 22.11
C ASP A 73 5.51 -3.23 21.26
N LEU A 74 4.64 -2.92 20.30
CA LEU A 74 4.16 -3.93 19.35
C LEU A 74 5.24 -4.29 18.34
N ARG A 75 5.49 -5.59 18.18
CA ARG A 75 6.24 -6.13 17.04
C ARG A 75 5.49 -5.79 15.76
N ILE A 76 6.22 -5.25 14.77
CA ILE A 76 5.67 -4.94 13.46
C ILE A 76 6.46 -5.72 12.42
N ALA A 77 5.75 -6.56 11.68
CA ALA A 77 6.24 -7.25 10.50
C ALA A 77 5.68 -6.57 9.25
N VAL A 78 6.53 -6.33 8.25
CA VAL A 78 6.17 -5.71 6.97
C VAL A 78 6.29 -6.75 5.87
N VAL A 79 5.25 -6.86 5.06
CA VAL A 79 5.23 -7.68 3.85
C VAL A 79 4.72 -6.84 2.68
N SER A 80 5.18 -7.14 1.47
CA SER A 80 4.69 -6.46 0.26
C SER A 80 3.75 -7.35 -0.54
N ALA A 81 2.74 -6.75 -1.19
CA ALA A 81 1.87 -7.44 -2.12
C ALA A 81 2.64 -7.99 -3.33
N ILE A 82 2.18 -9.11 -3.88
CA ILE A 82 2.84 -9.80 -4.99
C ILE A 82 2.15 -9.40 -6.30
N SER A 83 2.92 -8.88 -7.26
CA SER A 83 2.39 -8.50 -8.59
C SER A 83 1.70 -9.68 -9.30
N SER A 84 0.70 -9.41 -10.16
CA SER A 84 -0.17 -10.44 -10.79
C SER A 84 0.60 -11.61 -11.43
N GLY A 85 1.72 -11.34 -12.09
CA GLY A 85 2.50 -12.35 -12.82
C GLY A 85 3.47 -13.19 -11.98
N HIS A 86 3.55 -12.98 -10.67
CA HIS A 86 4.50 -13.68 -9.80
C HIS A 86 3.79 -14.53 -8.75
N THR A 87 4.40 -15.62 -8.32
CA THR A 87 3.90 -16.50 -7.25
C THR A 87 4.53 -16.19 -5.89
N THR A 88 5.70 -15.55 -5.90
CA THR A 88 6.45 -15.09 -4.73
C THR A 88 6.88 -13.63 -4.93
N LEU A 89 7.26 -12.95 -3.86
CA LEU A 89 7.72 -11.56 -3.95
C LEU A 89 9.08 -11.46 -4.66
N ASP A 90 9.13 -10.80 -5.82
CA ASP A 90 10.41 -10.37 -6.40
C ASP A 90 10.89 -9.10 -5.67
N PRO A 91 12.05 -9.14 -4.97
CA PRO A 91 12.56 -8.02 -4.17
C PRO A 91 12.93 -6.79 -5.01
N ARG A 92 12.99 -6.90 -6.34
CA ARG A 92 13.28 -5.79 -7.26
C ARG A 92 12.04 -4.98 -7.62
N THR A 93 10.85 -5.50 -7.34
CA THR A 93 9.59 -4.81 -7.66
C THR A 93 9.45 -3.52 -6.85
N PRO A 94 8.78 -2.49 -7.41
CA PRO A 94 8.55 -1.24 -6.68
C PRO A 94 7.86 -1.43 -5.32
N ALA A 95 6.84 -2.31 -5.24
CA ALA A 95 6.16 -2.61 -3.98
C ALA A 95 7.08 -3.29 -2.93
N ALA A 96 7.97 -4.20 -3.35
CA ALA A 96 8.97 -4.79 -2.47
C ALA A 96 9.97 -3.74 -1.95
N ARG A 97 10.43 -2.85 -2.84
CA ARG A 97 11.32 -1.74 -2.47
C ARG A 97 10.68 -0.78 -1.49
N LEU A 98 9.40 -0.44 -1.67
CA LEU A 98 8.62 0.36 -0.70
C LEU A 98 8.55 -0.30 0.68
N GLY A 99 8.14 -1.58 0.72
CA GLY A 99 7.99 -2.31 1.99
C GLY A 99 9.31 -2.48 2.73
N ARG A 100 10.39 -2.84 2.01
CA ARG A 100 11.73 -2.96 2.59
C ARG A 100 12.24 -1.63 3.14
N ALA A 101 12.10 -0.54 2.37
CA ALA A 101 12.55 0.78 2.80
C ALA A 101 11.80 1.25 4.05
N LEU A 102 10.47 1.05 4.08
CA LEU A 102 9.65 1.39 5.24
C LEU A 102 10.11 0.61 6.47
N ALA A 103 10.25 -0.71 6.34
CA ALA A 103 10.70 -1.58 7.44
C ALA A 103 12.05 -1.14 7.99
N GLN A 104 13.03 -0.90 7.11
CA GLN A 104 14.36 -0.42 7.49
C GLN A 104 14.31 0.94 8.19
N SER A 105 13.52 1.89 7.69
CA SER A 105 13.43 3.24 8.26
C SER A 105 12.78 3.28 9.64
N ARG A 106 11.98 2.27 9.99
CA ARG A 106 11.24 2.21 11.25
C ARG A 106 11.76 1.15 12.23
N GLY A 107 12.79 0.40 11.84
CA GLY A 107 13.30 -0.73 12.63
C GLY A 107 12.30 -1.90 12.73
N TRP A 108 11.43 -2.06 11.73
CA TRP A 108 10.46 -3.14 11.67
C TRP A 108 11.04 -4.36 10.92
N GLU A 109 10.48 -5.53 11.18
CA GLU A 109 10.91 -6.77 10.55
C GLU A 109 10.34 -6.85 9.13
N TRP A 110 11.19 -7.07 8.12
CA TRP A 110 10.73 -7.27 6.75
C TRP A 110 10.66 -8.77 6.43
N LEU A 111 9.47 -9.26 6.08
CA LEU A 111 9.18 -10.67 5.81
C LEU A 111 8.82 -10.91 4.33
N PRO A 112 9.79 -10.88 3.40
CA PRO A 112 9.52 -11.03 1.97
C PRO A 112 8.96 -12.40 1.57
N GLY A 113 9.19 -13.44 2.40
CA GLY A 113 8.70 -14.80 2.17
C GLY A 113 7.39 -15.15 2.87
N LEU A 114 6.74 -14.19 3.55
CA LEU A 114 5.51 -14.47 4.29
C LEU A 114 4.34 -14.84 3.36
N LEU A 115 4.27 -14.23 2.18
CA LEU A 115 3.19 -14.44 1.22
C LEU A 115 3.66 -15.28 0.03
N SER A 116 2.75 -16.12 -0.43
CA SER A 116 2.79 -16.73 -1.75
C SER A 116 1.41 -16.64 -2.39
N LYS A 117 1.34 -16.80 -3.70
CA LYS A 117 0.06 -16.85 -4.41
C LYS A 117 0.11 -17.73 -5.64
N THR A 118 -1.05 -18.18 -6.09
CA THR A 118 -1.21 -18.78 -7.42
C THR A 118 -1.14 -17.68 -8.49
N ALA A 119 -0.35 -17.87 -9.54
CA ALA A 119 -0.29 -16.90 -10.63
C ALA A 119 -1.63 -16.81 -11.36
N HIS A 120 -2.06 -15.59 -11.68
CA HIS A 120 -3.28 -15.34 -12.42
C HIS A 120 -3.05 -14.21 -13.45
N PRO A 121 -3.84 -14.15 -14.54
CA PRO A 121 -3.79 -13.03 -15.48
C PRO A 121 -4.00 -11.68 -14.77
N SER A 122 -3.45 -10.61 -15.35
CA SER A 122 -3.62 -9.26 -14.79
C SER A 122 -5.11 -8.90 -14.68
N LEU A 123 -5.50 -8.30 -13.55
CA LEU A 123 -6.86 -7.79 -13.37
C LEU A 123 -7.22 -6.71 -14.39
N SER A 124 -6.22 -6.00 -14.94
CA SER A 124 -6.42 -4.97 -15.96
C SER A 124 -6.88 -5.51 -17.31
N SER A 125 -6.70 -6.81 -17.59
CA SER A 125 -7.16 -7.44 -18.83
C SER A 125 -8.55 -8.07 -18.72
N MET A 126 -9.21 -7.99 -17.56
CA MET A 126 -10.51 -8.62 -17.33
C MET A 126 -11.65 -7.59 -17.40
N GLY A 127 -12.56 -7.80 -18.35
CA GLY A 127 -13.56 -6.82 -18.81
C GLY A 127 -14.70 -6.49 -17.83
N SER A 128 -14.85 -7.18 -16.70
CA SER A 128 -15.91 -6.87 -15.72
C SER A 128 -15.39 -6.73 -14.29
N ALA A 129 -16.12 -5.95 -13.50
CA ALA A 129 -15.85 -5.70 -12.08
C ALA A 129 -15.99 -6.98 -11.22
N ALA A 130 -17.06 -7.74 -11.43
CA ALA A 130 -17.33 -8.97 -10.69
C ALA A 130 -16.28 -10.06 -10.96
N ASN A 131 -15.79 -10.16 -12.20
CA ASN A 131 -14.73 -11.11 -12.55
C ASN A 131 -13.38 -10.75 -11.89
N ARG A 132 -13.13 -9.47 -11.61
CA ARG A 132 -11.89 -9.05 -10.93
C ARG A 132 -11.88 -9.46 -9.46
N ASP A 133 -13.00 -9.26 -8.77
CA ASP A 133 -13.07 -9.57 -7.33
C ASP A 133 -13.06 -11.09 -7.09
N SER A 134 -13.69 -11.90 -7.96
CA SER A 134 -13.64 -13.36 -7.88
C SER A 134 -12.29 -13.99 -8.29
N THR A 135 -11.50 -13.31 -9.13
CA THR A 135 -10.19 -13.85 -9.56
C THR A 135 -9.12 -13.70 -8.48
N VAL A 136 -9.33 -12.85 -7.47
CA VAL A 136 -8.36 -12.62 -6.39
C VAL A 136 -8.74 -13.38 -5.12
N ASP A 137 -9.97 -13.84 -4.99
CA ASP A 137 -10.42 -14.60 -3.82
C ASP A 137 -9.71 -15.96 -3.73
N GLY A 138 -9.09 -16.24 -2.59
CA GLY A 138 -8.44 -17.52 -2.33
C GLY A 138 -7.07 -17.71 -2.99
N VAL A 139 -6.51 -16.68 -3.63
CA VAL A 139 -5.26 -16.82 -4.39
C VAL A 139 -4.03 -16.72 -3.49
N TYR A 140 -4.08 -15.87 -2.46
CA TYR A 140 -2.99 -15.71 -1.52
C TYR A 140 -2.99 -16.79 -0.43
N SER A 141 -1.77 -17.17 -0.05
CA SER A 141 -1.43 -18.02 1.09
C SER A 141 -0.38 -17.31 1.95
N ALA A 142 -0.36 -17.59 3.24
CA ALA A 142 0.64 -17.05 4.16
C ALA A 142 1.32 -18.14 4.97
N ALA A 143 2.62 -17.99 5.22
CA ALA A 143 3.34 -18.79 6.20
C ALA A 143 2.95 -18.39 7.63
N ALA A 144 3.19 -19.28 8.60
CA ALA A 144 3.11 -18.93 10.01
C ALA A 144 4.30 -18.06 10.42
N ILE A 145 4.04 -17.04 11.22
CA ILE A 145 5.05 -16.15 11.79
C ILE A 145 5.41 -16.70 13.18
N SER A 146 6.68 -16.99 13.40
CA SER A 146 7.18 -17.43 14.71
C SER A 146 7.28 -16.28 15.70
N GLY A 147 7.04 -16.56 16.98
CA GLY A 147 7.22 -15.62 18.10
C GLY A 147 5.94 -14.88 18.50
N GLU A 148 6.09 -13.88 19.36
CA GLU A 148 4.96 -13.15 19.93
C GLU A 148 4.12 -12.42 18.86
N PRO A 149 2.77 -12.44 19.00
CA PRO A 149 1.88 -11.74 18.08
C PRO A 149 2.09 -10.22 18.07
N GLY A 150 1.84 -9.63 16.90
CA GLY A 150 1.98 -8.19 16.70
C GLY A 150 1.10 -7.68 15.58
N VAL A 151 1.66 -6.81 14.75
CA VAL A 151 0.99 -6.26 13.56
C VAL A 151 1.72 -6.71 12.30
N VAL A 152 0.99 -7.25 11.34
CA VAL A 152 1.46 -7.39 9.97
C VAL A 152 0.99 -6.18 9.15
N LEU A 153 1.92 -5.39 8.66
CA LEU A 153 1.68 -4.29 7.74
C LEU A 153 1.91 -4.76 6.29
N VAL A 154 0.83 -4.88 5.54
CA VAL A 154 0.84 -5.20 4.11
C VAL A 154 1.07 -3.92 3.31
N VAL A 155 2.13 -3.87 2.51
CA VAL A 155 2.49 -2.74 1.66
C VAL A 155 2.18 -3.06 0.20
N ASP A 156 1.41 -2.20 -0.45
CA ASP A 156 1.09 -2.29 -1.87
C ASP A 156 1.49 -0.99 -2.60
N ASP A 157 1.56 -1.00 -3.93
CA ASP A 157 1.77 0.23 -4.68
C ASP A 157 0.50 1.09 -4.71
N PHE A 158 -0.59 0.52 -5.21
CA PHE A 158 -1.83 1.22 -5.49
C PHE A 158 -3.03 0.36 -5.15
N CYS A 159 -3.84 0.82 -4.22
CA CYS A 159 -5.15 0.23 -3.99
C CYS A 159 -6.16 0.80 -4.98
N THR A 160 -7.09 -0.03 -5.49
CA THR A 160 -8.28 0.46 -6.24
C THR A 160 -9.58 0.12 -5.52
N ARG A 161 -9.78 -1.14 -5.13
CA ARG A 161 -11.00 -1.60 -4.45
C ARG A 161 -10.75 -2.34 -3.14
N GLY A 162 -9.48 -2.57 -2.81
CA GLY A 162 -9.10 -3.33 -1.62
C GLY A 162 -9.17 -4.85 -1.78
N ALA A 163 -9.70 -5.42 -2.88
CA ALA A 163 -9.83 -6.87 -3.06
C ALA A 163 -8.51 -7.64 -2.83
N THR A 164 -7.40 -7.17 -3.42
CA THR A 164 -6.06 -7.77 -3.20
C THR A 164 -5.63 -7.70 -1.74
N LEU A 165 -5.81 -6.56 -1.09
CA LEU A 165 -5.46 -6.39 0.32
C LEU A 165 -6.35 -7.23 1.24
N ALA A 166 -7.63 -7.37 0.89
CA ALA A 166 -8.58 -8.21 1.62
C ALA A 166 -8.21 -9.69 1.54
N ASP A 167 -7.83 -10.18 0.34
CA ASP A 167 -7.39 -11.58 0.18
C ASP A 167 -6.06 -11.86 0.88
N ILE A 168 -5.10 -10.93 0.81
CA ILE A 168 -3.86 -11.02 1.58
C ILE A 168 -4.16 -11.06 3.09
N ALA A 169 -5.04 -10.18 3.57
CA ALA A 169 -5.42 -10.16 4.98
C ALA A 169 -6.14 -11.44 5.41
N ARG A 170 -7.01 -12.01 4.57
CA ARG A 170 -7.61 -13.32 4.79
C ARG A 170 -6.53 -14.39 4.93
N ALA A 171 -5.58 -14.46 4.00
CA ALA A 171 -4.49 -15.43 4.03
C ALA A 171 -3.62 -15.32 5.29
N ILE A 172 -3.25 -14.10 5.67
CA ILE A 172 -2.45 -13.86 6.89
C ILE A 172 -3.23 -14.30 8.13
N ARG A 173 -4.49 -13.90 8.28
CA ARG A 173 -5.32 -14.26 9.45
C ARG A 173 -5.54 -15.77 9.56
N ALA A 174 -5.66 -16.47 8.43
CA ALA A 174 -5.83 -17.92 8.42
C ALA A 174 -4.62 -18.67 9.03
N SER A 175 -3.40 -18.18 8.77
CA SER A 175 -2.17 -18.79 9.30
C SER A 175 -1.64 -18.13 10.58
N ASN A 176 -2.14 -16.94 10.93
CA ASN A 176 -1.65 -16.10 12.02
C ASN A 176 -2.83 -15.40 12.75
N PRO A 177 -3.73 -16.15 13.40
CA PRO A 177 -5.00 -15.62 13.92
C PRO A 177 -4.82 -14.53 14.99
N ASP A 178 -3.73 -14.57 15.76
CA ASP A 178 -3.45 -13.62 16.83
C ASP A 178 -2.76 -12.33 16.33
N TRP A 179 -2.38 -12.28 15.05
CA TRP A 179 -1.75 -11.11 14.45
C TRP A 179 -2.78 -10.15 13.88
N ARG A 180 -2.63 -8.86 14.21
CA ARG A 180 -3.42 -7.79 13.61
C ARG A 180 -2.94 -7.50 12.20
N VAL A 181 -3.85 -7.34 11.24
CA VAL A 181 -3.47 -7.01 9.85
C VAL A 181 -3.80 -5.57 9.54
N ARG A 182 -2.82 -4.83 9.01
CA ARG A 182 -2.95 -3.45 8.54
C ARG A 182 -2.44 -3.36 7.11
N ALA A 183 -2.89 -2.36 6.36
CA ALA A 183 -2.44 -2.16 5.00
C ALA A 183 -1.99 -0.71 4.78
N ALA A 184 -1.03 -0.56 3.89
CA ALA A 184 -0.57 0.72 3.41
C ALA A 184 -0.32 0.66 1.90
N SER A 185 -0.69 1.72 1.18
CA SER A 185 -0.32 1.85 -0.23
C SER A 185 0.18 3.25 -0.55
N LEU A 186 0.98 3.39 -1.60
CA LEU A 186 1.48 4.71 -2.00
C LEU A 186 0.31 5.64 -2.34
N ALA A 187 -0.67 5.15 -3.11
CA ALA A 187 -1.88 5.91 -3.38
C ALA A 187 -3.13 5.03 -3.52
N LYS A 188 -4.29 5.67 -3.38
CA LYS A 188 -5.58 5.14 -3.79
C LYS A 188 -5.86 5.57 -5.23
N THR A 189 -6.06 4.62 -6.14
CA THR A 189 -6.47 4.90 -7.53
C THR A 189 -7.94 5.31 -7.53
N GLU A 190 -8.22 6.50 -8.09
CA GLU A 190 -9.56 7.06 -8.23
C GLU A 190 -9.72 7.79 -9.57
N ARG A 191 -10.96 8.15 -9.88
CA ARG A 191 -11.34 9.03 -10.98
C ARG A 191 -12.11 10.21 -10.45
N ALA A 192 -11.72 11.42 -10.83
CA ALA A 192 -12.44 12.63 -10.48
C ALA A 192 -13.89 12.59 -11.01
N ASP A 193 -14.10 12.02 -12.20
CA ASP A 193 -15.43 11.90 -12.83
C ASP A 193 -16.42 11.06 -11.99
N TYR A 194 -15.92 10.15 -11.15
CA TYR A 194 -16.74 9.28 -10.30
C TYR A 194 -16.71 9.69 -8.83
N TRP A 195 -16.01 10.78 -8.51
CA TRP A 195 -15.88 11.27 -7.15
C TRP A 195 -16.94 12.33 -6.86
N GLN A 196 -17.63 12.20 -5.72
CA GLN A 196 -18.54 13.24 -5.26
C GLN A 196 -17.74 14.36 -4.59
N GLY A 197 -17.65 15.52 -5.25
CA GLY A 197 -16.91 16.69 -4.77
C GLY A 197 -15.52 16.83 -5.40
N THR A 198 -14.64 17.61 -4.76
CA THR A 198 -13.29 17.85 -5.28
C THR A 198 -12.32 16.77 -4.81
N LEU A 199 -11.86 15.95 -5.77
CA LEU A 199 -10.77 15.00 -5.54
C LEU A 199 -9.43 15.73 -5.70
N THR A 200 -8.64 15.82 -4.63
CA THR A 200 -7.38 16.57 -4.62
C THR A 200 -6.34 15.94 -3.70
N ASN A 201 -5.06 16.19 -3.99
CA ASN A 201 -3.91 15.83 -3.15
C ASN A 201 -3.40 17.01 -2.31
N ALA A 202 -4.20 18.06 -2.11
CA ALA A 202 -3.82 19.24 -1.33
C ALA A 202 -3.55 18.94 0.16
N HIS A 203 -4.05 17.81 0.68
CA HIS A 203 -3.77 17.35 2.05
C HIS A 203 -2.33 16.85 2.24
N ILE A 204 -1.61 16.53 1.16
CA ILE A 204 -0.25 16.01 1.26
C ILE A 204 0.70 17.13 1.71
N PRO A 205 1.32 17.04 2.89
CA PRO A 205 2.09 18.14 3.44
C PRO A 205 3.39 18.39 2.67
N ALA A 206 3.89 19.64 2.71
CA ALA A 206 5.08 20.07 1.99
C ALA A 206 6.36 19.28 2.32
N VAL A 207 6.44 18.70 3.53
CA VAL A 207 7.55 17.82 3.92
C VAL A 207 7.63 16.57 3.03
N LEU A 208 6.49 16.01 2.61
CA LEU A 208 6.45 14.86 1.72
C LEU A 208 6.79 15.24 0.27
N ASP A 209 6.47 16.47 -0.14
CA ASP A 209 6.92 17.04 -1.41
C ASP A 209 8.45 17.19 -1.45
N SER A 210 9.03 17.67 -0.34
CA SER A 210 10.48 17.80 -0.17
C SER A 210 11.17 16.44 -0.18
N ALA A 211 10.61 15.45 0.52
CA ALA A 211 11.09 14.07 0.52
C ALA A 211 11.10 13.45 -0.89
N TRP A 212 10.06 13.72 -1.70
CA TRP A 212 9.99 13.27 -3.08
C TRP A 212 11.15 13.86 -3.90
N ARG A 213 11.30 15.20 -3.83
CA ARG A 213 12.36 15.95 -4.54
C ARG A 213 13.78 15.60 -4.07
N GLY A 214 13.92 14.95 -2.91
CA GLY A 214 15.23 14.64 -2.32
C GLY A 214 15.89 15.82 -1.61
N VAL A 215 15.12 16.86 -1.27
CA VAL A 215 15.61 18.05 -0.55
C VAL A 215 15.58 17.77 0.96
N GLY A 216 16.70 18.01 1.64
CA GLY A 216 16.82 17.83 3.11
C GLY A 216 17.80 16.74 3.58
N ARG A 217 18.58 16.12 2.70
CA ARG A 217 19.76 15.35 3.09
C ARG A 217 20.98 16.27 3.10
N SER A 218 21.37 16.75 4.27
CA SER A 218 22.80 16.90 4.54
C SER A 218 23.34 15.49 4.72
N THR A 219 24.23 15.07 3.83
CA THR A 219 25.04 13.86 3.96
C THR A 219 25.81 13.85 5.27
#